data_AF-A0A970A8B0-F1
#
_entry.id   AF-A0A970A8B0-F1
#
_cell.length_a   1.000
_cell.length_b   1.000
_cell.length_c   1.000
_cell.angle_alpha   90.00
_cell.angle_beta   90.00
_cell.angle_gamma   90.00
#
_symmetry.space_group_name_H-M   'P 1'
#
loop_
_entity.id
_entity.type
_entity.pdbx_description
1 polymer ?
#
loop_
_entity_poly.entity_id
_entity_poly.type
_entity_poly.pdbx_seq_one_letter_code
_entity_poly.pdbx_strand_id
1 'polypeptide(L)'
;KYNLEIVNLLDETQPEFYNTGVGEFLWFFKNAEVIFADSFHAGVFSILYEKPFYILNRAGMKQKHNMNSRFDTLLSAFELQDRFLKEYDIEKVNFDVDYTKAGQILERRREESLNFLRNALNKCGKPDK
;
A
#
# COMPACT_ATOMS: atom_id res chain seq x y z
N LYS A 1 17.20 11.39 14.63
CA LYS A 1 17.12 9.90 14.77
C LYS A 1 17.34 9.23 13.41
N TYR A 2 16.73 9.72 12.34
CA TYR A 2 16.95 9.22 10.98
C TYR A 2 17.30 10.43 10.09
N ASN A 3 18.49 10.46 9.50
CA ASN A 3 18.97 11.56 8.66
C ASN A 3 18.47 11.38 7.23
N LEU A 4 17.15 11.42 7.06
CA LEU A 4 16.47 11.14 5.80
C LEU A 4 16.03 12.43 5.12
N GLU A 5 16.10 12.43 3.79
CA GLU A 5 15.50 13.47 2.95
C GLU A 5 13.97 13.30 2.92
N ILE A 6 13.25 14.40 3.04
CA ILE A 6 11.79 14.42 2.94
C ILE A 6 11.41 14.86 1.54
N VAL A 7 10.75 13.96 0.80
CA VAL A 7 10.19 14.25 -0.52
C VAL A 7 8.67 14.34 -0.40
N ASN A 8 8.10 15.49 -0.71
CA ASN A 8 6.65 15.70 -0.73
C ASN A 8 6.14 15.71 -2.18
N LEU A 9 5.49 14.62 -2.59
CA LEU A 9 4.96 14.47 -3.94
C LEU A 9 3.78 15.39 -4.26
N LEU A 10 3.25 16.11 -3.25
CA LEU A 10 2.15 17.06 -3.42
C LEU A 10 2.61 18.52 -3.30
N ASP A 11 3.92 18.78 -3.20
CA ASP A 11 4.45 20.13 -3.14
C ASP A 11 4.61 20.73 -4.55
N GLU A 12 3.66 21.57 -4.93
CA GLU A 12 3.66 22.27 -6.22
C GLU A 12 4.89 23.18 -6.42
N THR A 13 5.60 23.55 -5.35
CA THR A 13 6.84 24.34 -5.44
C THR A 13 8.06 23.51 -5.84
N GLN A 14 7.94 22.18 -5.84
CA GLN A 14 8.97 21.23 -6.28
C GLN A 14 8.50 20.48 -7.54
N PRO A 15 8.54 21.12 -8.73
CA PRO A 15 7.99 20.56 -9.96
C PRO A 15 8.63 19.23 -10.37
N GLU A 16 9.89 18.98 -10.00
CA GLU A 16 10.60 17.72 -10.21
C GLU A 16 9.95 16.52 -9.50
N PHE A 17 9.23 16.76 -8.41
CA PHE A 17 8.53 15.73 -7.64
C PHE A 17 7.03 15.75 -7.91
N TYR A 18 6.42 16.94 -7.97
CA TYR A 18 4.99 17.11 -8.18
C TYR A 18 4.50 16.59 -9.54
N ASN A 19 5.26 16.85 -10.61
CA ASN A 19 4.88 16.44 -11.96
C ASN A 19 5.51 15.08 -12.34
N THR A 20 5.32 14.08 -11.48
CA THR A 20 5.80 12.72 -11.76
C THR A 20 4.76 11.85 -12.45
N GLY A 21 5.22 11.09 -13.45
CA GLY A 21 4.41 10.08 -14.10
C GLY A 21 4.27 8.82 -13.25
N VAL A 22 3.51 7.85 -13.76
CA VAL A 22 3.28 6.57 -13.06
C VAL A 22 4.59 5.82 -12.81
N GLY A 23 5.54 5.90 -13.75
CA GLY A 23 6.85 5.27 -13.61
C GLY A 23 7.68 5.86 -12.48
N GLU A 24 7.81 7.19 -12.44
CA GLU A 24 8.54 7.87 -11.37
C GLU A 24 7.83 7.73 -10.02
N PHE A 25 6.49 7.75 -10.01
CA PHE A 25 5.71 7.47 -8.81
C PHE A 25 6.08 6.11 -8.22
N LEU A 26 6.06 5.03 -9.02
CA LEU A 26 6.47 3.71 -8.56
C LEU A 26 7.96 3.65 -8.17
N TRP A 27 8.81 4.44 -8.83
CA TRP A 27 10.21 4.56 -8.48
C TRP A 27 10.41 5.12 -7.07
N PHE A 28 9.63 6.12 -6.65
CA PHE A 28 9.68 6.61 -5.27
C PHE A 28 9.30 5.53 -4.27
N PHE A 29 8.22 4.78 -4.52
CA PHE A 29 7.83 3.67 -3.66
C PHE A 29 8.92 2.61 -3.56
N LYS A 30 9.60 2.30 -4.67
CA LYS A 30 10.66 1.28 -4.68
C LYS A 30 11.94 1.75 -3.97
N ASN A 31 12.26 3.03 -3.97
CA ASN A 31 13.53 3.56 -3.47
C ASN A 31 13.43 4.28 -2.12
N ALA A 32 12.24 4.59 -1.63
CA ALA A 32 12.06 5.19 -0.32
C ALA A 32 12.52 4.26 0.82
N GLU A 33 13.04 4.87 1.89
CA GLU A 33 13.35 4.21 3.16
C GLU A 33 12.07 4.01 4.00
N VAL A 34 11.13 4.96 3.90
CA VAL A 34 9.82 4.89 4.56
C VAL A 34 8.81 5.75 3.81
N ILE A 35 7.55 5.34 3.86
CA ILE A 35 6.46 6.00 3.13
C ILE A 35 5.36 6.42 4.11
N PHE A 36 4.95 7.68 4.05
CA PHE A 36 3.78 8.19 4.77
C PHE A 36 2.74 8.67 3.76
N ALA A 37 1.54 8.11 3.82
CA ALA A 37 0.50 8.43 2.85
C ALA A 37 -0.90 8.25 3.44
N ASP A 38 -1.90 8.76 2.74
CA ASP A 38 -3.32 8.57 3.09
C ASP A 38 -4.12 7.91 1.95
N SER A 39 -3.40 7.27 1.01
CA SER A 39 -3.97 6.68 -0.19
C SER A 39 -3.90 5.15 -0.16
N PHE A 40 -4.94 4.51 -0.70
CA PHE A 40 -5.01 3.04 -0.80
C PHE A 40 -3.84 2.46 -1.59
N HIS A 41 -3.52 3.06 -2.75
CA HIS A 41 -2.43 2.62 -3.61
C HIS A 41 -1.07 2.71 -2.92
N ALA A 42 -0.87 3.70 -2.04
CA ALA A 42 0.37 3.75 -1.29
C ALA A 42 0.57 2.52 -0.41
N GLY A 43 -0.49 2.04 0.26
CA GLY A 43 -0.43 0.78 1.02
C GLY A 43 -0.13 -0.42 0.13
N VAL A 44 -0.80 -0.52 -1.03
CA VAL A 44 -0.58 -1.61 -1.98
C VAL A 44 0.87 -1.65 -2.48
N PHE A 45 1.39 -0.53 -2.98
CA PHE A 45 2.76 -0.48 -3.50
C PHE A 45 3.81 -0.65 -2.41
N SER A 46 3.57 -0.15 -1.20
CA SER A 46 4.48 -0.38 -0.07
C SER A 46 4.58 -1.86 0.29
N ILE A 47 3.47 -2.59 0.29
CA ILE A 47 3.47 -4.05 0.50
C ILE A 47 4.20 -4.77 -0.63
N LEU A 48 3.94 -4.39 -1.89
CA LEU A 48 4.56 -5.02 -3.06
C LEU A 48 6.08 -4.81 -3.14
N TYR A 49 6.58 -3.67 -2.67
CA TYR A 49 8.01 -3.35 -2.62
C TYR A 49 8.63 -3.61 -1.23
N GLU A 50 7.87 -4.19 -0.31
CA GLU A 50 8.29 -4.47 1.07
C GLU A 50 8.91 -3.26 1.78
N LYS A 51 8.31 -2.09 1.56
CA LYS A 51 8.77 -0.83 2.18
C LYS A 51 8.07 -0.54 3.49
N PRO A 52 8.79 -0.05 4.51
CA PRO A 52 8.17 0.47 5.71
C PRO A 52 7.20 1.59 5.34
N PHE A 53 5.97 1.53 5.86
CA PHE A 53 4.97 2.54 5.56
C PHE A 53 4.00 2.77 6.70
N TYR A 54 3.35 3.93 6.66
CA TYR A 54 2.23 4.26 7.51
C TYR A 54 1.12 4.93 6.71
N ILE A 55 -0.09 4.41 6.89
CA ILE A 55 -1.31 5.06 6.42
C ILE A 55 -1.80 6.00 7.51
N LEU A 56 -1.89 7.28 7.16
CA LEU A 56 -2.31 8.35 8.04
C LEU A 56 -3.81 8.60 7.91
N ASN A 57 -4.47 8.78 9.05
CA ASN A 57 -5.84 9.27 9.05
C ASN A 57 -5.86 10.77 8.71
N ARG A 58 -6.66 11.18 7.71
CA ARG A 58 -6.81 12.59 7.31
C ARG A 58 -7.36 13.40 8.48
N ALA A 59 -6.54 14.30 9.02
CA ALA A 59 -6.94 15.17 10.12
C ALA A 59 -8.17 16.02 9.69
N GLY A 60 -9.24 15.98 10.47
CA GLY A 60 -10.46 16.74 10.21
C GLY A 60 -11.65 15.93 9.68
N MET A 61 -11.47 14.69 9.24
CA MET A 61 -12.60 13.78 9.03
C MET A 61 -13.09 13.21 10.36
N LYS A 62 -13.89 13.99 11.10
CA LYS A 62 -14.74 13.50 12.21
C LYS A 62 -15.79 12.46 11.76
N GLN A 63 -15.83 12.14 10.47
CA GLN A 63 -16.80 11.25 9.86
C GLN A 63 -16.25 9.83 9.83
N LYS A 64 -16.74 9.04 10.77
CA LYS A 64 -16.51 7.61 11.04
C LYS A 64 -16.90 6.67 9.88
N HIS A 65 -17.14 7.17 8.67
CA HIS A 65 -17.84 6.41 7.64
C HIS A 65 -17.08 6.39 6.30
N ASN A 66 -16.69 5.16 5.93
CA ASN A 66 -16.45 4.64 4.58
C ASN A 66 -15.06 4.67 3.93
N MET A 67 -14.14 5.61 4.20
CA MET A 67 -12.80 5.53 3.57
C MET A 67 -11.82 4.59 4.30
N ASN A 68 -11.94 4.45 5.62
CA ASN A 68 -11.04 3.61 6.42
C ASN A 68 -11.25 2.11 6.22
N SER A 69 -12.45 1.69 5.80
CA SER A 69 -12.77 0.27 5.60
C SER A 69 -11.87 -0.40 4.56
N ARG A 70 -11.42 0.33 3.53
CA ARG A 70 -10.50 -0.20 2.52
C ARG A 70 -9.09 -0.43 3.07
N PHE A 71 -8.64 0.46 3.97
CA PHE A 71 -7.38 0.27 4.68
C PHE A 71 -7.49 -0.89 5.67
N ASP A 72 -8.57 -0.94 6.46
CA ASP A 72 -8.81 -2.05 7.39
C ASP A 72 -8.84 -3.39 6.64
N THR A 73 -9.51 -3.44 5.48
CA THR A 73 -9.57 -4.63 4.63
C THR A 73 -8.19 -5.02 4.11
N LEU A 74 -7.44 -4.07 3.53
CA LEU A 74 -6.11 -4.34 2.99
C LEU A 74 -5.13 -4.79 4.09
N LEU A 75 -5.04 -4.03 5.17
CA LEU A 75 -4.10 -4.30 6.24
C LEU A 75 -4.45 -5.58 6.98
N SER A 76 -5.74 -5.85 7.22
CA SER A 76 -6.16 -7.14 7.80
C SER A 76 -5.92 -8.31 6.85
N ALA A 77 -6.06 -8.08 5.54
CA ALA A 77 -5.81 -9.11 4.53
C ALA A 77 -4.35 -9.56 4.48
N PHE A 78 -3.40 -8.72 4.91
CA PHE A 78 -1.95 -8.97 4.92
C PHE A 78 -1.33 -9.02 6.33
N GLU A 79 -2.14 -8.97 7.39
CA GLU A 79 -1.68 -8.92 8.80
C GLU A 79 -0.76 -7.73 9.15
N LEU A 80 -1.07 -6.54 8.62
CA LEU A 80 -0.30 -5.29 8.77
C LEU A 80 -1.10 -4.15 9.40
N GLN A 81 -2.03 -4.46 10.32
CA GLN A 81 -2.96 -3.48 10.91
C GLN A 81 -2.24 -2.40 11.74
N ASP A 82 -1.03 -2.69 12.23
CA ASP A 82 -0.19 -1.76 12.97
C ASP A 82 0.41 -0.64 12.09
N ARG A 83 0.29 -0.77 10.75
CA ARG A 83 0.69 0.26 9.78
C ARG A 83 -0.35 1.37 9.60
N PHE A 84 -1.47 1.32 10.33
CA PHE A 84 -2.47 2.40 10.34
C PHE A 84 -2.30 3.30 11.57
N LEU A 85 -1.87 4.55 11.35
CA LEU A 85 -1.74 5.55 12.41
C LEU A 85 -3.04 6.34 12.55
N LYS A 86 -3.81 5.99 13.59
CA LYS A 86 -5.05 6.69 13.97
C LYS A 86 -4.78 8.05 14.57
N GLU A 87 -3.71 8.14 15.35
CA GLU A 87 -3.23 9.34 16.02
C GLU A 87 -1.77 9.56 15.62
N TYR A 88 -1.35 10.82 15.54
CA TYR A 88 0.02 11.20 15.22
C TYR A 88 0.92 10.98 16.45
N ASP A 89 1.26 9.72 16.70
CA ASP A 89 2.16 9.30 17.78
C ASP A 89 3.49 8.84 17.19
N ILE A 90 4.47 9.73 17.22
CA ILE A 90 5.81 9.52 16.65
C ILE A 90 6.58 8.42 17.40
N GLU A 91 6.26 8.15 18.66
CA GLU A 91 6.95 7.11 19.42
C GLU A 91 6.56 5.69 18.96
N LYS A 92 5.38 5.55 18.36
CA LYS A 92 4.89 4.28 17.78
C LYS A 92 5.43 4.02 16.37
N VAL A 93 6.17 4.96 15.80
CA VAL A 93 6.74 4.83 14.46
C VAL A 93 8.00 3.96 14.52
N ASN A 94 7.92 2.80 13.89
CA ASN A 94 9.01 1.85 13.66
C ASN A 94 9.15 1.57 12.16
N PHE A 95 10.37 1.70 11.65
CA PHE A 95 10.70 1.42 10.25
C PHE A 95 11.03 -0.05 10.02
N ASP A 96 11.24 -0.86 11.05
CA ASP A 96 11.41 -2.30 10.88
C ASP A 96 10.04 -2.97 10.70
N VAL A 97 9.83 -3.59 9.54
CA VAL A 97 8.60 -4.32 9.21
C VAL A 97 8.95 -5.72 8.72
N ASP A 98 8.40 -6.75 9.38
CA ASP A 98 8.54 -8.13 8.95
C ASP A 98 7.48 -8.48 7.89
N TYR A 99 7.92 -8.57 6.64
CA TYR A 99 7.07 -8.93 5.51
C TYR A 99 6.96 -10.45 5.29
N THR A 100 7.57 -11.31 6.11
CA THR A 100 7.57 -12.77 5.89
C THR A 100 6.16 -13.33 5.73
N LYS A 101 5.25 -12.97 6.63
CA LYS A 101 3.85 -13.41 6.56
C LYS A 101 3.10 -12.74 5.41
N ALA A 102 3.27 -11.44 5.24
CA ALA A 102 2.61 -10.69 4.17
C ALA A 102 3.00 -11.21 2.77
N GLY A 103 4.27 -11.59 2.59
CA GLY A 103 4.79 -12.22 1.36
C GLY A 103 4.18 -13.60 1.11
N GLN A 104 4.06 -14.45 2.15
CA GLN A 104 3.36 -15.74 2.03
C GLN A 104 1.89 -15.57 1.63
N ILE A 105 1.21 -14.59 2.23
CA ILE A 105 -0.18 -14.26 1.89
C ILE A 105 -0.28 -13.76 0.45
N LEU A 106 0.67 -12.92 0.01
CA LEU A 106 0.71 -12.37 -1.34
C LEU A 106 0.82 -13.49 -2.39
N GLU A 107 1.77 -14.41 -2.21
CA GLU A 107 1.97 -15.53 -3.14
C GLU A 107 0.74 -16.44 -3.20
N ARG A 108 0.17 -16.79 -2.04
CA ARG A 108 -1.08 -17.57 -2.00
C ARG A 108 -2.21 -16.86 -2.77
N ARG A 109 -2.41 -15.56 -2.55
CA ARG A 109 -3.45 -14.78 -3.25
C ARG A 109 -3.18 -14.67 -4.75
N ARG A 110 -1.92 -14.59 -5.18
CA ARG A 110 -1.53 -14.63 -6.61
C ARG A 110 -1.92 -15.96 -7.25
N GLU A 111 -1.62 -17.07 -6.58
CA GLU A 111 -2.02 -18.41 -7.05
C GLU A 111 -3.54 -18.55 -7.14
N GLU A 112 -4.28 -18.13 -6.12
CA GLU A 112 -5.75 -18.12 -6.12
C GLU A 112 -6.32 -17.31 -7.29
N SER A 113 -5.78 -16.11 -7.54
CA SER A 113 -6.20 -15.23 -8.64
C SER A 113 -5.90 -15.86 -10.01
N LEU A 114 -4.71 -16.43 -10.20
CA LEU A 114 -4.33 -17.11 -11.44
C LEU A 114 -5.21 -18.34 -11.69
N ASN A 115 -5.52 -19.11 -10.64
CA ASN A 115 -6.40 -20.27 -10.75
C ASN A 115 -7.83 -19.86 -11.10
N PHE A 116 -8.35 -18.77 -10.50
CA PHE A 116 -9.63 -18.20 -10.88
C PHE A 116 -9.66 -17.83 -12.37
N LEU A 117 -8.65 -17.11 -12.86
CA LEU A 117 -8.56 -16.69 -14.27
C LEU A 117 -8.48 -17.90 -15.21
N ARG A 118 -7.62 -18.88 -14.92
CA ARG A 118 -7.50 -20.13 -15.70
C ARG A 118 -8.84 -20.87 -15.77
N ASN A 119 -9.54 -21.00 -14.66
CA ASN A 119 -10.83 -21.67 -14.59
C ASN A 119 -11.91 -20.93 -15.39
N ALA A 120 -11.94 -19.60 -15.32
CA ALA A 120 -12.87 -18.79 -16.09
C ALA A 120 -12.63 -18.94 -17.60
N LEU A 121 -11.38 -18.83 -18.04
CA LEU A 121 -11.01 -18.94 -19.46
C LEU A 121 -11.23 -20.37 -20.00
N ASN A 122 -10.93 -21.41 -19.22
CA ASN A 122 -11.16 -22.81 -19.62
C ASN A 122 -12.65 -23.17 -19.75
N LYS A 123 -13.54 -22.45 -19.04
CA LYS A 123 -14.99 -22.65 -19.16
C LYS A 123 -15.58 -22.00 -20.42
N CYS A 124 -15.00 -20.90 -20.91
CA CYS A 124 -15.45 -20.22 -22.13
C CYS A 124 -15.01 -20.91 -23.44
N GLY A 125 -14.08 -21.87 -23.39
CA GLY A 125 -13.54 -22.55 -24.57
C GLY A 125 -14.18 -23.91 -24.92
N LYS A 126 -15.19 -24.36 -24.17
CA LYS A 126 -15.91 -25.60 -24.52
C LYS A 126 -17.10 -25.24 -25.41
N PRO A 127 -17.16 -25.67 -26.69
CA PRO A 127 -18.40 -25.56 -27.45
C PRO A 127 -19.49 -26.34 -26.73
N ASP A 128 -20.66 -25.71 -26.59
CA ASP A 128 -21.86 -26.38 -26.09
C ASP A 128 -22.08 -27.66 -26.91
N LYS A 129 -22.17 -28.79 -26.20
CA LYS A 129 -22.51 -30.07 -26.82
C LYS A 129 -24.00 -30.12 -27.16
#